data_AF-A0A260Z4A3-F1
#
_entry.id   AF-A0A260Z4A3-F1
#
_cell.length_a   1.000
_cell.length_b   1.000
_cell.length_c   1.000
_cell.angle_alpha   90.00
_cell.angle_beta   90.00
_cell.angle_gamma   90.00
#
_symmetry.space_group_name_H-M   'P 1'
#
loop_
_entity.id
_entity.type
_entity.pdbx_description
1 polymer ?
#
loop_
_entity_poly.entity_id
_entity_poly.type
_entity_poly.pdbx_seq_one_letter_code
_entity_poly.pdbx_strand_id
1 'polypeptide(L)'
;MASKPYEIGAPGHAVVIRDITAEELKNRLDTPVAEVIDTKQTVGDVKNWLKMNGINQTKFAEMVLEKTQGHFSVISRNPAPWEELLAPGRAVFVRMHNWLKLSNEEKTKILSVEKEKMKKTRFTFSKEQMEVLMGIYEVNDRPAKFSLSFIQIKDFFLNRRRRAKKSNL
;
A
#
# COMPACT_ATOMS: atom_id res chain seq x y z
N MET A 1 -3.95 19.94 -73.10
CA MET A 1 -3.05 19.82 -71.94
C MET A 1 -3.53 20.80 -70.87
N ALA A 2 -4.05 20.31 -69.76
CA ALA A 2 -4.29 21.09 -68.53
C ALA A 2 -4.41 20.09 -67.37
N SER A 3 -3.29 19.85 -66.69
CA SER A 3 -3.24 19.00 -65.50
C SER A 3 -3.81 19.77 -64.31
N LYS A 4 -4.82 19.20 -63.64
CA LYS A 4 -5.28 19.69 -62.33
C LYS A 4 -4.27 19.26 -61.27
N PRO A 5 -3.89 20.13 -60.30
CA PRO A 5 -2.93 19.77 -59.27
C PRO A 5 -3.59 18.85 -58.25
N TYR A 6 -2.86 17.83 -57.83
CA TYR A 6 -3.26 16.88 -56.80
C TYR A 6 -3.47 17.61 -55.46
N GLU A 7 -4.62 17.39 -54.84
CA GLU A 7 -4.85 17.75 -53.44
C GLU A 7 -3.91 16.92 -52.57
N ILE A 8 -2.98 17.57 -51.89
CA ILE A 8 -2.17 16.96 -50.84
C ILE A 8 -3.08 16.85 -49.61
N GLY A 9 -3.76 15.70 -49.49
CA GLY A 9 -4.37 15.30 -48.24
C GLY A 9 -3.29 15.21 -47.18
N ALA A 10 -3.28 16.17 -46.26
CA ALA A 10 -2.42 16.13 -45.09
C ALA A 10 -2.69 14.82 -44.33
N PRO A 11 -1.66 14.02 -43.99
CA PRO A 11 -1.86 12.89 -43.12
C PRO A 11 -2.30 13.45 -41.76
N GLY A 12 -3.57 13.24 -41.45
CA GLY A 12 -4.09 13.47 -40.11
C GLY A 12 -3.13 12.82 -39.13
N HIS A 13 -2.67 13.59 -38.16
CA HIS A 13 -1.97 13.06 -37.00
C HIS A 13 -2.96 12.11 -36.31
N ALA A 14 -2.93 10.84 -36.71
CA ALA A 14 -3.54 9.79 -35.95
C ALA A 14 -2.84 9.85 -34.59
N VAL A 15 -3.52 10.48 -33.62
CA VAL A 15 -3.16 10.38 -32.22
C VAL A 15 -3.17 8.90 -31.95
N VAL A 16 -1.98 8.30 -31.95
CA VAL A 16 -1.81 6.91 -31.53
C VAL A 16 -2.26 6.91 -30.08
N ILE A 17 -3.50 6.54 -29.82
CA ILE A 17 -4.01 6.29 -28.49
C ILE A 17 -3.24 5.06 -28.03
N ARG A 18 -2.06 5.29 -27.45
CA ARG A 18 -1.24 4.23 -26.88
C ARG A 18 -2.03 3.70 -25.69
N ASP A 19 -2.48 2.46 -25.77
CA ASP A 19 -3.10 1.77 -24.64
C ASP A 19 -2.10 1.67 -23.49
N ILE A 20 -2.21 2.56 -22.50
CA ILE A 20 -1.34 2.54 -21.32
C ILE A 20 -1.60 1.26 -20.54
N THR A 21 -0.58 0.41 -20.33
CA THR A 21 -0.75 -0.88 -19.65
C THR A 21 -1.01 -0.70 -18.15
N ALA A 22 -1.60 -1.72 -17.49
CA ALA A 22 -1.82 -1.66 -16.05
C ALA A 22 -0.50 -1.58 -15.26
N GLU A 23 0.58 -2.16 -15.79
CA GLU A 23 1.90 -2.10 -15.15
C GLU A 23 2.52 -0.71 -15.25
N GLU A 24 2.38 -0.05 -16.40
CA GLU A 24 2.81 1.34 -16.56
C GLU A 24 2.04 2.28 -15.63
N LEU A 25 0.74 2.05 -15.44
CA LEU A 25 -0.05 2.80 -14.47
C LEU A 25 0.42 2.57 -13.03
N LYS A 26 0.85 1.35 -12.67
CA LYS A 26 1.43 1.09 -11.34
C LYS A 26 2.77 1.80 -11.16
N ASN A 27 3.64 1.80 -12.17
CA ASN A 27 4.90 2.53 -12.13
C ASN A 27 4.67 4.03 -11.89
N ARG A 28 3.62 4.59 -12.52
CA ARG A 28 3.22 5.99 -12.27
C ARG A 28 2.81 6.26 -10.82
N LEU A 29 2.24 5.29 -10.12
CA LEU A 29 1.92 5.45 -8.69
C LEU A 29 3.17 5.64 -7.84
N ASP A 30 4.31 5.08 -8.25
CA ASP A 30 5.60 5.19 -7.56
C ASP A 30 6.40 6.45 -7.91
N THR A 31 5.90 7.28 -8.84
CA THR A 31 6.57 8.51 -9.26
C THR A 31 6.85 9.40 -8.05
N PRO A 32 8.13 9.76 -7.78
CA PRO A 32 8.47 10.63 -6.67
C PRO A 32 7.75 11.97 -6.79
N VAL A 33 7.19 12.42 -5.66
CA VAL A 33 6.52 13.71 -5.55
C VAL A 33 7.49 14.67 -4.88
N ALA A 34 7.76 15.80 -5.53
CA ALA A 34 8.66 16.84 -4.99
C ALA A 34 8.03 17.62 -3.82
N GLU A 35 6.70 17.63 -3.75
CA GLU A 35 5.92 18.34 -2.74
C GLU A 35 5.79 17.53 -1.44
N VAL A 36 5.70 18.26 -0.32
CA VAL A 36 5.32 17.69 0.98
C VAL A 36 3.85 17.24 0.91
N ILE A 37 3.59 15.97 1.21
CA ILE A 37 2.24 15.40 1.17
C ILE A 37 1.58 15.56 2.53
N ASP A 38 0.40 16.19 2.59
CA ASP A 38 -0.44 16.12 3.79
C ASP A 38 -1.03 14.71 3.92
N THR A 39 -0.46 13.96 4.86
CA THR A 39 -0.78 12.56 5.11
C THR A 39 -2.20 12.37 5.65
N LYS A 40 -2.73 13.33 6.42
CA LYS A 40 -4.09 13.28 6.98
C LYS A 40 -5.11 13.55 5.90
N GLN A 41 -4.89 14.62 5.13
CA GLN A 41 -5.78 15.00 4.03
C GLN A 41 -5.84 13.90 2.98
N THR A 42 -4.68 13.39 2.56
CA THR A 42 -4.58 12.31 1.56
C THR A 42 -5.34 11.06 1.98
N VAL A 43 -5.23 10.65 3.26
CA VAL A 43 -6.00 9.51 3.79
C VAL A 43 -7.50 9.78 3.81
N GLY A 44 -7.90 11.02 4.15
CA GLY A 44 -9.29 11.46 4.13
C GLY A 44 -9.89 11.35 2.72
N ASP A 45 -9.19 11.89 1.73
CA ASP A 45 -9.63 11.90 0.33
C ASP A 45 -9.72 10.50 -0.26
N VAL A 46 -8.73 9.65 0.02
CA VAL A 46 -8.81 8.23 -0.36
C VAL A 46 -10.03 7.54 0.27
N LYS A 47 -10.25 7.71 1.59
CA LYS A 47 -11.41 7.11 2.27
C LYS A 47 -12.74 7.57 1.67
N ASN A 48 -12.85 8.86 1.39
CA ASN A 48 -14.05 9.45 0.79
C ASN A 48 -14.28 8.88 -0.61
N TRP A 49 -13.24 8.85 -1.44
CA TRP A 49 -13.32 8.27 -2.78
C TRP A 49 -13.74 6.79 -2.74
N LEU A 50 -13.14 5.99 -1.85
CA LEU A 50 -13.51 4.57 -1.68
C LEU A 50 -14.98 4.40 -1.30
N LYS A 51 -15.48 5.23 -0.37
CA LYS A 51 -16.89 5.20 0.07
C LYS A 51 -17.84 5.56 -1.08
N MET A 52 -17.53 6.62 -1.83
CA MET A 52 -18.36 7.09 -2.94
C MET A 52 -18.42 6.08 -4.10
N ASN A 53 -17.34 5.33 -4.32
CA ASN A 53 -17.24 4.36 -5.42
C ASN A 53 -17.55 2.92 -4.98
N GLY A 54 -17.97 2.69 -3.72
CA GLY A 54 -18.26 1.36 -3.19
C GLY A 54 -17.05 0.41 -3.19
N ILE A 55 -15.82 0.94 -3.16
CA ILE A 55 -14.60 0.14 -3.22
C ILE A 55 -14.15 -0.26 -1.81
N ASN A 56 -13.97 -1.56 -1.60
CA ASN A 56 -13.49 -2.08 -0.32
C ASN A 56 -12.03 -1.66 -0.07
N GLN A 57 -11.73 -1.24 1.17
CA GLN A 57 -10.37 -0.93 1.64
C GLN A 57 -9.38 -2.06 1.38
N THR A 58 -9.80 -3.33 1.49
CA THR A 58 -8.94 -4.49 1.17
C THR A 58 -8.51 -4.45 -0.29
N LYS A 59 -9.45 -4.24 -1.20
CA LYS A 59 -9.19 -4.18 -2.64
C LYS A 59 -8.22 -3.03 -2.96
N PHE A 60 -8.46 -1.86 -2.38
CA PHE A 60 -7.56 -0.71 -2.54
C PHE A 60 -6.14 -0.99 -2.01
N ALA A 61 -6.03 -1.52 -0.79
CA ALA A 61 -4.73 -1.80 -0.19
C ALA A 61 -3.90 -2.79 -1.02
N GLU A 62 -4.54 -3.83 -1.54
CA GLU A 62 -3.86 -4.88 -2.32
C GLU A 62 -3.50 -4.42 -3.74
N MET A 63 -4.41 -3.72 -4.42
CA MET A 63 -4.28 -3.38 -5.84
C MET A 63 -3.49 -2.10 -6.10
N VAL A 64 -3.59 -1.11 -5.20
CA VAL A 64 -2.99 0.21 -5.39
C VAL A 64 -1.71 0.33 -4.55
N LEU A 65 -1.79 -0.01 -3.26
CA LEU A 65 -0.66 0.18 -2.35
C LEU A 65 0.29 -1.02 -2.30
N GLU A 66 -0.17 -2.17 -2.79
CA GLU A 66 0.52 -3.46 -2.64
C GLU A 66 0.87 -3.76 -1.18
N LYS A 67 -0.09 -3.48 -0.30
CA LYS A 67 -0.03 -3.73 1.13
C LYS A 67 -1.21 -4.59 1.57
N THR A 68 -1.10 -5.14 2.77
CA THR A 68 -2.23 -5.83 3.39
C THR A 68 -3.27 -4.83 3.89
N GLN A 69 -4.53 -5.26 3.97
CA GLN A 69 -5.59 -4.45 4.59
C GLN A 69 -5.21 -4.00 6.01
N GLY A 70 -4.58 -4.89 6.79
CA GLY A 70 -4.13 -4.57 8.15
C GLY A 70 -3.10 -3.42 8.18
N HIS A 71 -2.19 -3.37 7.21
CA HIS A 71 -1.22 -2.28 7.09
C HIS A 71 -1.92 -0.96 6.75
N PHE A 72 -2.80 -0.94 5.74
CA PHE A 72 -3.58 0.25 5.40
C PHE A 72 -4.47 0.70 6.58
N SER A 73 -5.02 -0.24 7.34
CA SER A 73 -5.83 0.03 8.52
C SER A 73 -5.06 0.73 9.65
N VAL A 74 -3.77 0.43 9.81
CA VAL A 74 -2.90 1.14 10.77
C VAL A 74 -2.61 2.55 10.27
N ILE A 75 -2.13 2.66 9.02
CA ILE A 75 -1.75 3.95 8.42
C ILE A 75 -2.93 4.92 8.40
N SER A 76 -4.11 4.44 8.04
CA SER A 76 -5.28 5.29 7.86
C SER A 76 -5.98 5.70 9.15
N ARG A 77 -5.73 5.01 10.27
CA ARG A 77 -6.28 5.41 11.58
C ARG A 77 -5.43 6.50 12.24
N ASN A 78 -4.12 6.40 12.12
CA ASN A 78 -3.20 7.37 12.69
C ASN A 78 -2.05 7.65 11.70
N PRO A 79 -2.31 8.45 10.66
CA PRO A 79 -1.28 8.79 9.68
C PRO A 79 -0.22 9.68 10.35
N ALA A 80 1.04 9.22 10.36
CA ALA A 80 2.15 10.02 10.85
C ALA A 80 2.38 11.23 9.92
N PRO A 81 2.90 12.36 10.44
CA PRO A 81 3.30 13.51 9.63
C PRO A 81 4.35 13.13 8.58
N TRP A 82 4.34 13.80 7.42
CA TRP A 82 5.26 13.50 6.30
C TRP A 82 6.74 13.53 6.69
N GLU A 83 7.12 14.49 7.52
CA GLU A 83 8.51 14.68 7.97
C GLU A 83 9.01 13.52 8.84
N GLU A 84 8.12 12.85 9.57
CA GLU A 84 8.45 11.72 10.46
C GLU A 84 8.47 10.37 9.72
N LEU A 85 8.03 10.33 8.47
CA LEU A 85 8.00 9.11 7.69
C LEU A 85 9.37 8.76 7.12
N LEU A 86 9.77 7.50 7.33
CA LEU A 86 10.87 6.89 6.57
C LEU A 86 10.46 6.67 5.10
N ALA A 87 11.45 6.51 4.21
CA ALA A 87 11.21 6.33 2.77
C ALA A 87 10.16 5.24 2.42
N PRO A 88 10.15 4.04 3.04
CA PRO A 88 9.10 3.05 2.78
C PRO A 88 7.70 3.49 3.22
N GLY A 89 7.61 4.34 4.25
CA GLY A 89 6.36 4.94 4.69
C GLY A 89 5.88 6.03 3.73
N ARG A 90 6.79 6.91 3.31
CA ARG A 90 6.52 7.96 2.31
C ARG A 90 6.01 7.37 1.00
N ALA A 91 6.60 6.27 0.52
CA ALA A 91 6.18 5.57 -0.69
C ALA A 91 4.69 5.19 -0.69
N VAL A 92 4.14 4.82 0.47
CA VAL A 92 2.71 4.47 0.59
C VAL A 92 1.82 5.70 0.36
N PHE A 93 2.20 6.85 0.93
CA PHE A 93 1.45 8.09 0.75
C PHE A 93 1.64 8.68 -0.66
N VAL A 94 2.83 8.52 -1.26
CA VAL A 94 3.08 8.86 -2.67
C VAL A 94 2.11 8.10 -3.59
N ARG A 95 1.98 6.78 -3.39
CA ARG A 95 1.02 5.97 -4.15
C ARG A 95 -0.43 6.44 -3.95
N MET A 96 -0.83 6.80 -2.73
CA MET A 96 -2.18 7.35 -2.48
C MET A 96 -2.40 8.69 -3.18
N HIS A 97 -1.43 9.59 -3.11
CA HIS A 97 -1.49 10.92 -3.72
C HIS A 97 -1.57 10.83 -5.24
N ASN A 98 -0.68 10.03 -5.84
CA ASN A 98 -0.68 9.78 -7.28
C ASN A 98 -1.96 9.06 -7.72
N TRP A 99 -2.46 8.12 -6.93
CA TRP A 99 -3.74 7.45 -7.18
C TRP A 99 -4.90 8.45 -7.30
N LEU A 100 -5.00 9.42 -6.39
CA LEU A 100 -6.07 10.41 -6.42
C LEU A 100 -6.07 11.22 -7.72
N LYS A 101 -4.89 11.48 -8.29
CA LYS A 101 -4.68 12.22 -9.55
C LYS A 101 -4.98 11.43 -10.82
N LEU A 102 -5.13 10.10 -10.75
CA LEU A 102 -5.46 9.28 -11.92
C LEU A 102 -6.91 9.52 -12.41
N SER A 103 -7.13 9.33 -13.71
CA SER A 103 -8.47 9.32 -14.30
C SER A 103 -9.31 8.13 -13.81
N ASN A 104 -10.63 8.17 -13.98
CA ASN A 104 -11.50 7.07 -13.57
C ASN A 104 -11.24 5.80 -14.38
N GLU A 105 -10.89 5.93 -15.66
CA GLU A 105 -10.53 4.83 -16.56
C GLU A 105 -9.25 4.15 -16.08
N GLU A 106 -8.22 4.94 -15.74
CA GLU A 106 -6.95 4.43 -15.20
C GLU A 106 -7.14 3.71 -13.87
N LYS A 107 -7.94 4.29 -12.96
CA LYS A 107 -8.28 3.68 -11.67
C LYS A 107 -8.99 2.33 -11.86
N THR A 108 -9.95 2.28 -12.78
CA THR A 108 -10.68 1.05 -13.10
C THR A 108 -9.74 -0.03 -13.63
N LYS A 109 -8.79 0.34 -14.50
CA LYS A 109 -7.80 -0.58 -15.07
C LYS A 109 -6.86 -1.19 -14.03
N ILE A 110 -6.44 -0.41 -13.02
CA ILE A 110 -5.63 -0.95 -11.92
C ILE A 110 -6.46 -1.89 -11.03
N LEU A 111 -7.72 -1.53 -10.75
CA LEU A 111 -8.61 -2.29 -9.86
C LEU A 111 -9.18 -3.58 -10.47
N SER A 112 -9.11 -3.74 -11.79
CA SER A 112 -9.59 -4.94 -12.49
C SER A 112 -8.54 -6.03 -12.65
N VAL A 113 -7.26 -5.76 -12.34
CA VAL A 113 -6.21 -6.78 -12.40
C VAL A 113 -6.46 -7.84 -11.32
N GLU A 114 -6.70 -9.08 -11.72
CA GLU A 114 -6.79 -10.19 -10.77
C GLU A 114 -5.38 -10.63 -10.36
N LYS A 115 -5.07 -10.59 -9.06
CA LYS A 115 -3.86 -11.21 -8.50
C LYS A 115 -4.25 -12.56 -7.88
N GLU A 116 -3.57 -13.63 -8.27
CA GLU A 116 -3.70 -14.92 -7.59
C GLU A 116 -3.21 -14.80 -6.14
N LYS A 117 -4.10 -15.10 -5.18
CA LYS A 117 -3.81 -14.98 -3.75
C LYS A 117 -3.21 -16.28 -3.23
N MET A 118 -1.91 -16.28 -2.94
CA MET A 118 -1.35 -17.29 -2.03
C MET A 118 -1.86 -17.04 -0.59
N LYS A 119 -2.80 -17.87 -0.13
CA LYS A 119 -3.31 -17.85 1.25
C LYS A 119 -2.17 -18.26 2.21
N LYS A 120 -1.48 -17.28 2.80
CA LYS A 120 -0.51 -17.54 3.88
C LYS A 120 -1.30 -17.85 5.15
N THR A 121 -1.23 -19.09 5.62
CA THR A 121 -1.80 -19.49 6.92
C THR A 121 -1.06 -18.75 8.03
N ARG A 122 -1.82 -18.17 8.96
CA ARG A 122 -1.24 -17.45 10.09
C ARG A 122 -0.61 -18.49 11.02
N PHE A 123 0.68 -18.31 11.34
CA PHE A 123 1.31 -19.08 12.39
C PHE A 123 0.75 -18.68 13.76
N THR A 124 0.42 -19.69 14.57
CA THR A 124 -0.02 -19.54 15.96
C THR A 124 0.79 -20.49 16.83
N PHE A 125 1.36 -19.98 17.92
CA PHE A 125 1.96 -20.82 18.95
C PHE A 125 0.90 -21.74 19.57
N SER A 126 1.30 -22.95 19.96
CA SER A 126 0.44 -23.82 20.79
C SER A 126 0.16 -23.18 22.14
N LYS A 127 -0.82 -23.71 22.88
CA LYS A 127 -1.16 -23.20 24.22
C LYS A 127 0.03 -23.32 25.17
N GLU A 128 0.73 -24.45 25.11
CA GLU A 128 1.91 -24.74 25.94
C GLU A 128 3.07 -23.82 25.57
N GLN A 129 3.31 -23.59 24.28
CA GLN A 129 4.32 -22.63 23.81
C GLN A 129 4.00 -21.20 24.26
N MET A 130 2.71 -20.81 24.23
CA MET A 130 2.26 -19.50 24.71
C MET A 130 2.47 -19.34 26.22
N GLU A 131 2.14 -20.36 27.02
CA GLU A 131 2.36 -20.35 28.47
C GLU A 131 3.84 -20.18 28.83
N VAL A 132 4.73 -20.93 28.16
CA VAL A 132 6.18 -20.82 28.35
C VAL A 132 6.69 -19.42 27.96
N LEU A 133 6.28 -18.91 26.79
CA LEU A 133 6.70 -17.58 26.31
C LEU A 133 6.22 -16.46 27.23
N MET A 134 5.01 -16.59 27.79
CA MET A 134 4.47 -15.63 28.76
C MET A 134 5.23 -15.68 30.08
N GLY A 135 5.51 -16.87 30.62
CA GLY A 135 6.32 -17.01 31.84
C GLY A 135 7.74 -16.44 31.67
N ILE A 136 8.36 -16.64 30.50
CA ILE A 136 9.65 -16.00 30.19
C ILE A 136 9.51 -14.48 30.15
N TYR A 137 8.47 -13.94 29.52
CA TYR A 137 8.25 -12.49 29.41
C TYR A 137 8.10 -11.80 30.77
N GLU A 138 7.47 -12.46 31.74
CA GLU A 138 7.31 -11.94 33.10
C GLU A 138 8.64 -11.80 33.85
N VAL A 139 9.57 -12.74 33.61
CA VAL A 139 10.90 -12.74 34.24
C VAL A 139 11.89 -11.88 33.47
N ASN A 140 11.82 -11.90 32.13
CA ASN A 140 12.72 -11.19 31.23
C ASN A 140 12.00 -10.80 29.93
N ASP A 141 11.71 -9.51 29.75
CA ASP A 141 11.04 -8.99 28.56
C ASP A 141 11.98 -8.85 27.34
N ARG A 142 13.30 -8.99 27.52
CA ARG A 142 14.36 -8.90 26.49
C ARG A 142 15.39 -10.03 26.62
N PRO A 143 14.97 -11.30 26.47
CA PRO A 143 15.88 -12.43 26.50
C PRO A 143 16.91 -12.35 25.38
N ALA A 144 18.20 -12.44 25.74
CA ALA A 144 19.34 -12.23 24.82
C ALA A 144 19.68 -13.46 23.95
N LYS A 145 19.19 -14.67 24.28
CA LYS A 145 19.51 -15.91 23.57
C LYS A 145 18.26 -16.78 23.41
N PHE A 146 17.83 -16.96 22.16
CA PHE A 146 17.01 -18.12 21.78
C PHE A 146 17.77 -18.86 20.69
N SER A 147 18.25 -20.06 21.02
CA SER A 147 19.05 -20.91 20.13
C SER A 147 18.20 -21.75 19.16
N LEU A 148 16.88 -21.55 19.08
CA LEU A 148 16.01 -22.30 18.15
C LEU A 148 14.91 -21.39 17.56
N SER A 149 14.79 -21.42 16.22
CA SER A 149 13.77 -20.78 15.36
C SER A 149 13.39 -19.32 15.69
N PHE A 150 14.28 -18.40 15.31
CA PHE A 150 14.45 -17.10 15.98
C PHE A 150 13.42 -15.99 15.62
N ILE A 151 12.74 -16.02 14.47
CA ILE A 151 11.94 -14.86 14.02
C ILE A 151 10.61 -14.75 14.77
N GLN A 152 9.82 -15.83 14.84
CA GLN A 152 8.49 -15.80 15.44
C GLN A 152 8.54 -15.52 16.95
N ILE A 153 9.54 -16.06 17.64
CA ILE A 153 9.79 -15.81 19.07
C ILE A 153 10.25 -14.37 19.29
N LYS A 154 11.22 -13.88 18.51
CA LYS A 154 11.63 -12.46 18.58
C LYS A 154 10.45 -11.51 18.35
N ASP A 155 9.61 -11.82 17.36
CA ASP A 155 8.41 -11.04 17.05
C ASP A 155 7.38 -11.10 18.18
N PHE A 156 7.25 -12.23 18.89
CA PHE A 156 6.41 -12.32 20.08
C PHE A 156 6.83 -11.30 21.14
N PHE A 157 8.09 -11.33 21.58
CA PHE A 157 8.59 -10.41 22.62
C PHE A 157 8.52 -8.94 22.15
N LEU A 158 8.89 -8.66 20.89
CA LEU A 158 8.80 -7.32 20.31
C LEU A 158 7.35 -6.80 20.31
N ASN A 159 6.41 -7.60 19.84
CA ASN A 159 5.00 -7.21 19.76
C ASN A 159 4.36 -7.09 21.15
N ARG A 160 4.75 -7.91 22.13
CA ARG A 160 4.27 -7.82 23.51
C ARG A 160 4.68 -6.51 24.16
N ARG A 161 5.97 -6.13 24.06
CA ARG A 161 6.47 -4.83 24.56
C ARG A 161 5.75 -3.64 23.92
N ARG A 162 5.53 -3.68 22.59
CA ARG A 162 4.79 -2.62 21.87
C ARG A 162 3.37 -2.45 22.41
N ARG A 163 2.69 -3.54 22.76
CA ARG A 163 1.32 -3.50 23.32
C ARG A 163 1.30 -2.95 24.74
N ALA A 164 2.24 -3.37 25.59
CA ALA A 164 2.36 -2.86 26.96
C ALA A 164 2.59 -1.33 27.00
N LYS A 165 3.36 -0.78 26.04
CA LYS A 165 3.52 0.68 25.92
C LYS A 165 2.23 1.42 25.55
N LYS A 166 1.34 0.79 24.78
CA LYS A 166 0.06 1.38 24.37
C LYS A 166 -1.00 1.35 25.46
N SER A 167 -0.89 0.45 26.45
CA SER A 167 -1.83 0.40 27.58
C SER A 167 -1.48 1.37 28.70
N ASN A 168 -0.26 1.91 28.70
CA ASN A 168 0.26 2.82 29.73
C ASN A 168 0.19 4.30 29.30
N LEU A 169 -0.51 4.60 28.20
CA LEU A 169 -0.78 5.93 27.67
C LEU A 169 -2.30 6.12 27.62
#